data_AF-A0A6P2AXR7-F1
#
_entry.id   AF-A0A6P2AXR7-F1
#
_cell.length_a   1.000
_cell.length_b   1.000
_cell.length_c   1.000
_cell.angle_alpha   90.00
_cell.angle_beta   90.00
_cell.angle_gamma   90.00
#
_symmetry.space_group_name_H-M   'P 1'
#
loop_
_entity.id
_entity.type
_entity.pdbx_description
1 polymer ?
#
loop_
_entity_poly.entity_id
_entity_poly.type
_entity_poly.pdbx_seq_one_letter_code
_entity_poly.pdbx_strand_id
1 'polypeptide(L)'
;MGVFGAMGVGFSPRPAVATVESTLAPFQLAQVDHETFEPEDTRWQPGIRWQKRYVVLGGDRFPVFSLEFAANNRRVALRPIWSDPHRMEGTSPLSEMGRRWEAFAAINAGFFNRNNRLPLGALRRDGRWFSGPILHRGAIAWNDQGQFRIGRLSLQETITTTTGQRLFISHLNSGYVQAGMARYTPDWGVSYRPLTNNEIIIYVEGDQVQEHYAGGIAGELEFPLPANGYLLVIRAGSVSREQLPVGMRLTLTTSTTPADFANFPHIIGAGPLLLDGGRVVLNAEAEKFSAAFAQQAASRTLIGTTANGNVILAVVHNRVEGRGPSLPELAGLAQRLGMTHALNLDGGSSSSFYLGGQLVDRPPAGAARVHNAIGVYLP
;
A
#
# COMPACT_ATOMS: atom_id res chain seq x y z
N MET A 1 -8.06 -70.38 -8.49
CA MET A 1 -8.99 -69.40 -9.09
C MET A 1 -9.67 -68.62 -7.96
N GLY A 2 -9.73 -67.29 -8.07
CA GLY A 2 -10.33 -66.34 -7.11
C GLY A 2 -9.31 -65.76 -6.13
N VAL A 3 -8.52 -64.74 -6.46
CA VAL A 3 -8.80 -63.31 -6.76
C VAL A 3 -9.37 -62.54 -5.56
N PHE A 4 -8.48 -61.77 -4.94
CA PHE A 4 -8.72 -60.72 -3.95
C PHE A 4 -9.46 -59.54 -4.58
N GLY A 5 -10.50 -59.04 -3.92
CA GLY A 5 -11.18 -57.78 -4.25
C GLY A 5 -11.07 -56.79 -3.09
N ALA A 6 -10.27 -55.74 -3.27
CA ALA A 6 -10.16 -54.61 -2.37
C ALA A 6 -11.34 -53.64 -2.59
N MET A 7 -12.00 -53.22 -1.51
CA MET A 7 -13.03 -52.18 -1.56
C MET A 7 -12.37 -50.81 -1.72
N GLY A 8 -12.62 -50.17 -2.87
CA GLY A 8 -12.25 -48.78 -3.15
C GLY A 8 -13.20 -47.80 -2.46
N VAL A 9 -12.62 -46.81 -1.79
CA VAL A 9 -13.30 -45.65 -1.21
C VAL A 9 -13.67 -44.70 -2.35
N GLY A 10 -14.94 -44.33 -2.45
CA GLY A 10 -15.49 -43.51 -3.52
C GLY A 10 -14.91 -42.09 -3.54
N PHE A 11 -14.33 -41.72 -4.68
CA PHE A 11 -14.00 -40.34 -5.01
C PHE A 11 -15.31 -39.56 -5.24
N SER A 12 -15.58 -38.56 -4.40
CA SER A 12 -16.57 -37.53 -4.71
C SER A 12 -16.02 -36.65 -5.84
N PRO A 13 -16.77 -36.42 -6.95
CA PRO A 13 -16.31 -35.57 -8.03
C PRO A 13 -16.23 -34.11 -7.55
N ARG A 14 -15.05 -33.50 -7.74
CA ARG A 14 -14.85 -32.05 -7.58
C ARG A 14 -15.87 -31.31 -8.47
N PRO A 15 -16.51 -30.24 -7.98
CA PRO A 15 -17.34 -29.42 -8.87
C PRO A 15 -16.44 -28.85 -9.97
N ALA A 16 -16.88 -29.06 -11.22
CA ALA A 16 -16.23 -28.55 -12.40
C ALA A 16 -16.10 -27.03 -12.28
N VAL A 17 -14.87 -26.54 -12.48
CA VAL A 17 -14.58 -25.12 -12.64
C VAL A 17 -15.37 -24.65 -13.85
N ALA A 18 -16.41 -23.85 -13.63
CA ALA A 18 -17.05 -23.10 -14.70
C ALA A 18 -16.02 -22.06 -15.19
N THR A 19 -15.29 -22.41 -16.24
CA THR A 19 -14.58 -21.44 -17.07
C THR A 19 -15.62 -20.49 -17.63
N VAL A 20 -15.74 -19.32 -17.03
CA VAL A 20 -16.37 -18.18 -17.68
C VAL A 20 -15.45 -17.79 -18.83
N GLU A 21 -15.77 -18.25 -20.04
CA GLU A 21 -15.16 -17.74 -21.25
C GLU A 21 -15.48 -16.25 -21.34
N SER A 22 -14.49 -15.43 -20.99
CA SER A 22 -14.47 -14.01 -21.29
C SER A 22 -14.50 -13.86 -22.81
N THR A 23 -15.62 -13.39 -23.35
CA THR A 23 -15.76 -13.00 -24.77
C THR A 23 -15.06 -11.68 -25.11
N LEU A 24 -14.32 -11.09 -24.17
CA LEU A 24 -13.38 -10.01 -24.51
C LEU A 24 -12.19 -10.67 -25.20
N ALA A 25 -11.96 -10.28 -26.46
CA ALA A 25 -10.74 -10.64 -27.18
C ALA A 25 -9.55 -10.46 -26.22
N PRO A 26 -8.62 -11.44 -26.12
CA PRO A 26 -7.47 -11.29 -25.26
C PRO A 26 -6.79 -9.99 -25.66
N PHE A 27 -6.55 -9.11 -24.68
CA PHE A 27 -5.80 -7.87 -24.87
C PHE A 27 -4.45 -8.22 -25.51
N GLN A 28 -4.39 -8.20 -26.84
CA GLN A 28 -3.17 -8.37 -27.62
C GLN A 28 -2.40 -7.07 -27.49
N LEU A 29 -1.67 -6.91 -26.40
CA LEU A 29 -0.77 -5.79 -26.24
C LEU A 29 0.56 -6.13 -26.90
N ALA A 30 0.66 -5.74 -28.17
CA ALA A 30 1.91 -5.19 -28.69
C ALA A 30 2.46 -4.15 -27.70
N GLN A 31 3.78 -4.07 -27.59
CA GLN A 31 4.49 -3.16 -26.69
C GLN A 31 3.83 -1.78 -26.68
N VAL A 32 3.35 -1.34 -25.52
CA VAL A 32 2.72 -0.02 -25.40
C VAL A 32 3.78 1.04 -25.64
N ASP A 33 3.75 1.64 -26.82
CA ASP A 33 4.50 2.86 -27.11
C ASP A 33 3.71 4.05 -26.57
N HIS A 34 4.34 4.81 -25.68
CA HIS A 34 3.76 6.00 -25.04
C HIS A 34 3.59 7.18 -26.02
N GLU A 35 4.28 7.16 -27.15
CA GLU A 35 4.22 8.21 -28.16
C GLU A 35 3.12 7.99 -29.21
N THR A 36 2.80 6.72 -29.52
CA THR A 36 2.02 6.38 -30.72
C THR A 36 0.82 5.47 -30.49
N PHE A 37 0.37 5.27 -29.25
CA PHE A 37 -0.77 4.39 -29.01
C PHE A 37 -2.11 4.97 -29.49
N GLU A 38 -3.01 4.07 -29.87
CA GLU A 38 -4.41 4.41 -30.12
C GLU A 38 -5.19 4.59 -28.81
N PRO A 39 -5.90 5.71 -28.62
CA PRO A 39 -6.74 5.91 -27.46
C PRO A 39 -7.83 4.83 -27.34
N GLU A 40 -8.11 4.42 -26.11
CA GLU A 40 -9.12 3.43 -25.77
C GLU A 40 -10.06 3.99 -24.72
N ASP A 41 -11.36 3.71 -24.87
CA ASP A 41 -12.40 4.02 -23.90
C ASP A 41 -13.40 2.87 -23.84
N THR A 42 -13.15 1.94 -22.92
CA THR A 42 -13.85 0.67 -22.85
C THR A 42 -14.66 0.59 -21.56
N ARG A 43 -15.94 0.24 -21.69
CA ARG A 43 -16.72 -0.22 -20.53
C ARG A 43 -16.32 -1.66 -20.23
N TRP A 44 -15.36 -1.83 -19.33
CA TRP A 44 -14.82 -3.14 -18.98
C TRP A 44 -15.91 -4.08 -18.47
N GLN A 45 -16.73 -3.56 -17.56
CA GLN A 45 -17.93 -4.20 -17.00
C GLN A 45 -18.96 -3.12 -16.63
N PRO A 46 -20.22 -3.48 -16.33
CA PRO A 46 -21.20 -2.51 -15.85
C PRO A 46 -20.68 -1.68 -14.67
N GLY A 47 -20.55 -0.38 -14.87
CA GLY A 47 -20.07 0.57 -13.85
C GLY A 47 -18.54 0.67 -13.70
N ILE A 48 -17.76 0.04 -14.59
CA ILE A 48 -16.30 0.12 -14.63
C ILE A 48 -15.85 0.58 -16.01
N ARG A 49 -15.14 1.71 -16.07
CA ARG A 49 -14.62 2.30 -17.30
C ARG A 49 -13.10 2.23 -17.29
N TRP A 50 -12.53 1.60 -18.30
CA TRP A 50 -11.10 1.61 -18.61
C TRP A 50 -10.83 2.65 -19.68
N GLN A 51 -9.78 3.44 -19.51
CA GLN A 51 -9.33 4.40 -20.52
C GLN A 51 -7.82 4.39 -20.66
N LYS A 52 -7.37 4.55 -21.90
CA LYS A 52 -5.99 4.86 -22.26
C LYS A 52 -6.03 6.03 -23.22
N ARG A 53 -5.53 7.20 -22.84
CA ARG A 53 -5.67 8.42 -23.65
C ARG A 53 -4.54 9.41 -23.42
N TYR A 54 -4.40 10.36 -24.33
CA TYR A 54 -3.57 11.54 -24.12
C TYR A 54 -4.35 12.61 -23.37
N VAL A 55 -3.77 13.12 -22.28
CA VAL A 55 -4.29 14.28 -21.55
C VAL A 55 -3.36 15.47 -21.81
N VAL A 56 -3.94 16.57 -22.28
CA VAL A 56 -3.17 17.79 -22.61
C VAL A 56 -3.05 18.69 -21.38
N LEU A 57 -1.83 19.11 -21.06
CA LEU A 57 -1.54 20.10 -20.03
C LEU A 57 -0.42 21.02 -20.51
N GLY A 58 -0.70 22.33 -20.60
CA GLY A 58 0.33 23.32 -20.99
C GLY A 58 0.84 23.17 -22.44
N GLY A 59 0.10 22.47 -23.31
CA GLY A 59 0.53 22.14 -24.68
C GLY A 59 1.15 20.74 -24.81
N ASP A 60 1.63 20.17 -23.69
CA ASP A 60 2.20 18.82 -23.66
C ASP A 60 1.12 17.74 -23.61
N ARG A 61 1.39 16.61 -24.25
CA ARG A 61 0.50 15.44 -24.30
C ARG A 61 1.04 14.34 -23.39
N PHE A 62 0.30 14.03 -22.33
CA PHE A 62 0.67 12.97 -21.40
C PHE A 62 -0.13 11.70 -21.66
N PRO A 63 0.53 10.54 -21.84
CA PRO A 63 -0.14 9.26 -21.87
C PRO A 63 -0.69 8.91 -20.48
N VAL A 64 -2.00 8.69 -20.38
CA VAL A 64 -2.70 8.35 -19.14
C VAL A 64 -3.48 7.07 -19.31
N PHE A 65 -3.29 6.16 -18.36
CA PHE A 65 -3.96 4.87 -18.24
C PHE A 65 -4.78 4.91 -16.96
N SER A 66 -6.09 4.68 -17.04
CA SER A 66 -6.96 4.85 -15.88
C SER A 66 -8.13 3.90 -15.85
N LEU A 67 -8.50 3.52 -14.62
CA LEU A 67 -9.74 2.82 -14.31
C LEU A 67 -10.62 3.72 -13.44
N GLU A 68 -11.86 3.90 -13.86
CA GLU A 68 -12.86 4.75 -13.20
C GLU A 68 -14.11 3.93 -12.88
N PHE A 69 -14.63 4.13 -11.67
CA PHE A 69 -15.92 3.57 -11.24
C PHE A 69 -16.53 4.43 -10.13
N ALA A 70 -17.86 4.34 -9.95
CA ALA A 70 -18.53 5.01 -8.85
C ALA A 70 -18.05 4.45 -7.50
N ALA A 71 -17.78 5.30 -6.52
CA ALA A 71 -17.29 4.89 -5.20
C ALA A 71 -18.25 3.92 -4.49
N ASN A 72 -19.55 4.10 -4.70
CA ASN A 72 -20.61 3.24 -4.17
C ASN A 72 -20.96 2.04 -5.07
N ASN A 73 -20.15 1.73 -6.08
CA ASN A 73 -20.38 0.58 -6.95
C ASN A 73 -20.19 -0.72 -6.17
N ARG A 74 -21.30 -1.37 -5.81
CA ARG A 74 -21.32 -2.64 -5.05
C ARG A 74 -20.71 -3.83 -5.80
N ARG A 75 -20.39 -3.69 -7.08
CA ARG A 75 -19.70 -4.70 -7.90
C ARG A 75 -18.19 -4.50 -7.93
N VAL A 76 -17.66 -3.56 -7.15
CA VAL A 76 -16.23 -3.27 -7.08
C VAL A 76 -15.80 -3.22 -5.62
N ALA A 77 -14.78 -4.00 -5.27
CA ALA A 77 -14.10 -3.87 -3.99
C ALA A 77 -12.64 -3.46 -4.20
N LEU A 78 -12.13 -2.62 -3.32
CA LEU A 78 -10.73 -2.16 -3.30
C LEU A 78 -10.06 -2.72 -2.06
N ARG A 79 -8.87 -3.31 -2.21
CA ARG A 79 -8.06 -3.78 -1.07
C ARG A 79 -6.60 -3.38 -1.24
N PRO A 80 -5.93 -2.98 -0.15
CA PRO A 80 -4.48 -2.97 -0.11
C PRO A 80 -3.95 -4.40 -0.28
N ILE A 81 -2.96 -4.59 -1.14
CA ILE A 81 -2.29 -5.87 -1.38
C ILE A 81 -0.77 -5.65 -1.34
N TRP A 82 0.00 -6.69 -1.05
CA TRP A 82 1.46 -6.61 -0.95
C TRP A 82 2.15 -7.88 -1.42
N SER A 83 3.47 -7.88 -1.53
CA SER A 83 4.18 -8.95 -2.25
C SER A 83 4.05 -10.35 -1.64
N ASP A 84 4.01 -10.47 -0.30
CA ASP A 84 3.95 -11.74 0.41
C ASP A 84 2.87 -11.66 1.53
N PRO A 85 1.69 -12.29 1.38
CA PRO A 85 0.60 -12.21 2.35
C PRO A 85 0.97 -12.60 3.80
N HIS A 86 2.10 -13.27 4.02
CA HIS A 86 2.51 -13.77 5.34
C HIS A 86 3.56 -12.90 6.05
N ARG A 87 4.13 -11.87 5.39
CA ARG A 87 5.13 -10.97 6.00
C ARG A 87 5.27 -9.65 5.24
N MET A 88 5.79 -8.64 5.93
CA MET A 88 6.05 -7.32 5.37
C MET A 88 7.40 -7.19 4.66
N GLU A 89 8.31 -8.16 4.79
CA GLU A 89 9.52 -8.15 3.98
C GLU A 89 9.26 -8.75 2.61
N GLY A 90 9.33 -7.93 1.56
CA GLY A 90 9.24 -8.41 0.20
C GLY A 90 8.99 -7.34 -0.85
N THR A 91 9.28 -7.72 -2.10
CA THR A 91 8.82 -7.01 -3.29
C THR A 91 8.50 -8.02 -4.37
N SER A 92 7.58 -7.70 -5.27
CA SER A 92 7.29 -8.52 -6.47
C SER A 92 6.84 -7.62 -7.63
N PRO A 93 6.94 -8.09 -8.89
CA PRO A 93 6.29 -7.39 -10.01
C PRO A 93 4.78 -7.26 -9.75
N LEU A 94 4.18 -6.13 -10.11
CA LEU A 94 2.75 -5.90 -9.89
C LEU A 94 1.87 -6.99 -10.54
N SER A 95 2.27 -7.52 -11.70
CA SER A 95 1.53 -8.59 -12.36
C SER A 95 1.55 -9.92 -11.61
N GLU A 96 2.63 -10.24 -10.91
CA GLU A 96 2.69 -11.39 -10.02
C GLU A 96 1.83 -11.14 -8.77
N MET A 97 1.91 -9.94 -8.20
CA MET A 97 1.12 -9.54 -7.03
C MET A 97 -0.39 -9.59 -7.33
N GLY A 98 -0.83 -9.03 -8.46
CA GLY A 98 -2.22 -9.05 -8.88
C GLY A 98 -2.77 -10.47 -9.03
N ARG A 99 -2.00 -11.38 -9.67
CA ARG A 99 -2.36 -12.80 -9.79
C ARG A 99 -2.40 -13.51 -8.44
N ARG A 100 -1.39 -13.31 -7.59
CA ARG A 100 -1.29 -13.93 -6.25
C ARG A 100 -2.48 -13.56 -5.35
N TRP A 101 -2.93 -12.32 -5.46
CA TRP A 101 -4.05 -11.79 -4.70
C TRP A 101 -5.39 -11.90 -5.42
N GLU A 102 -5.42 -12.54 -6.60
CA GLU A 102 -6.63 -12.71 -7.42
C GLU A 102 -7.37 -11.40 -7.72
N ALA A 103 -6.64 -10.28 -7.80
CA ALA A 103 -7.22 -9.01 -8.22
C ALA A 103 -7.44 -9.03 -9.74
N PHE A 104 -8.53 -8.44 -10.25
CA PHE A 104 -8.71 -8.32 -11.70
C PHE A 104 -7.93 -7.13 -12.27
N ALA A 105 -7.70 -6.10 -11.44
CA ALA A 105 -6.87 -4.95 -11.76
C ALA A 105 -6.09 -4.50 -10.52
N ALA A 106 -4.97 -3.81 -10.71
CA ALA A 106 -4.20 -3.21 -9.63
C ALA A 106 -3.32 -2.06 -10.12
N ILE A 107 -3.00 -1.13 -9.23
CA ILE A 107 -1.92 -0.14 -9.43
C ILE A 107 -0.93 -0.25 -8.27
N ASN A 108 0.35 0.04 -8.52
CA ASN A 108 1.32 0.17 -7.44
C ASN A 108 0.94 1.30 -6.47
N ALA A 109 1.37 1.20 -5.21
CA ALA A 109 0.84 2.07 -4.15
C ALA A 109 1.93 2.78 -3.32
N GLY A 110 2.11 2.40 -2.05
CA GLY A 110 2.96 3.08 -1.09
C GLY A 110 4.46 2.87 -1.30
N PHE A 111 5.25 3.76 -0.71
CA PHE A 111 6.71 3.69 -0.74
C PHE A 111 7.26 2.52 0.09
N PHE A 112 8.47 2.11 -0.27
CA PHE A 112 9.22 1.06 0.40
C PHE A 112 10.72 1.29 0.23
N ASN A 113 11.52 0.65 1.07
CA ASN A 113 12.96 0.64 0.91
C ASN A 113 13.35 -0.54 0.00
N ARG A 114 13.93 -0.26 -1.17
CA ARG A 114 14.30 -1.29 -2.16
C ARG A 114 15.39 -2.25 -1.71
N ASN A 115 16.24 -1.84 -0.76
CA ASN A 115 17.39 -2.62 -0.32
C ASN A 115 16.96 -3.72 0.67
N ASN A 116 16.20 -3.34 1.71
CA ASN A 116 15.71 -4.27 2.72
C ASN A 116 14.26 -4.75 2.44
N ARG A 117 13.60 -4.20 1.42
CA ARG A 117 12.26 -4.60 0.95
C ARG A 117 11.16 -4.39 1.99
N LEU A 118 11.30 -3.38 2.86
CA LEU A 118 10.34 -3.08 3.94
C LEU A 118 9.45 -1.87 3.62
N PRO A 119 8.22 -1.81 4.16
CA PRO A 119 7.27 -0.74 3.88
C PRO A 119 7.67 0.58 4.55
N LEU A 120 7.38 1.70 3.89
CA LEU A 120 7.66 3.07 4.35
C LEU A 120 6.39 3.94 4.31
N GLY A 121 5.35 3.53 5.02
CA GLY A 121 4.11 4.29 5.15
C GLY A 121 2.91 3.43 5.51
N ALA A 122 1.76 4.08 5.65
CA ALA A 122 0.54 3.42 6.10
C ALA A 122 0.12 2.27 5.16
N LEU A 123 -0.16 1.12 5.75
CA LEU A 123 -0.80 -0.03 5.12
C LEU A 123 -1.76 -0.62 6.15
N ARG A 124 -3.05 -0.33 6.00
CA ARG A 124 -4.13 -0.85 6.85
C ARG A 124 -5.09 -1.65 5.99
N ARG A 125 -5.41 -2.88 6.37
CA ARG A 125 -6.38 -3.71 5.66
C ARG A 125 -7.28 -4.41 6.67
N ASP A 126 -8.59 -4.43 6.39
CA ASP A 126 -9.59 -5.08 7.22
C ASP A 126 -9.50 -4.64 8.70
N GLY A 127 -9.20 -3.35 8.91
CA GLY A 127 -9.05 -2.74 10.23
C GLY A 127 -7.68 -2.94 10.90
N ARG A 128 -6.82 -3.83 10.38
CA ARG A 128 -5.50 -4.18 10.93
C ARG A 128 -4.38 -3.36 10.30
N TRP A 129 -3.39 -2.96 11.10
CA TRP A 129 -2.25 -2.15 10.68
C TRP A 129 -1.03 -3.01 10.36
N PHE A 130 -0.80 -3.26 9.08
CA PHE A 130 0.37 -3.97 8.57
C PHE A 130 1.61 -3.08 8.51
N SER A 131 1.43 -1.76 8.33
CA SER A 131 2.48 -0.76 8.50
C SER A 131 1.90 0.59 8.89
N GLY A 132 2.54 1.28 9.84
CA GLY A 132 2.09 2.59 10.33
C GLY A 132 2.45 3.75 9.39
N PRO A 133 1.70 4.87 9.45
CA PRO A 133 2.06 6.09 8.72
C PRO A 133 3.39 6.67 9.21
N ILE A 134 4.06 7.39 8.32
CA ILE A 134 5.32 8.09 8.61
C ILE A 134 5.23 9.53 8.12
N LEU A 135 5.98 10.43 8.77
CA LEU A 135 6.28 11.77 8.25
C LEU A 135 5.04 12.65 7.95
N HIS A 136 3.88 12.33 8.55
CA HIS A 136 2.61 12.99 8.28
C HIS A 136 2.27 13.08 6.78
N ARG A 137 2.58 12.02 6.03
CA ARG A 137 2.38 11.95 4.58
C ARG A 137 0.92 11.77 4.20
N GLY A 138 0.62 12.12 2.96
CA GLY A 138 -0.65 11.87 2.30
C GLY A 138 -1.02 10.38 2.32
N ALA A 139 -2.29 10.12 2.60
CA ALA A 139 -2.89 8.79 2.63
C ALA A 139 -4.30 8.85 2.06
N ILE A 140 -4.74 7.72 1.50
CA ILE A 140 -6.12 7.46 1.10
C ILE A 140 -6.67 6.35 2.00
N ALA A 141 -7.90 6.54 2.45
CA ALA A 141 -8.64 5.64 3.31
C ALA A 141 -10.03 5.39 2.74
N TRP A 142 -10.55 4.16 2.85
CA TRP A 142 -11.86 3.79 2.32
C TRP A 142 -12.50 2.63 3.06
N ASN A 143 -13.81 2.45 2.83
CA ASN A 143 -14.60 1.32 3.28
C ASN A 143 -15.46 0.73 2.14
N ASP A 144 -16.12 -0.40 2.42
CA ASP A 144 -16.95 -1.11 1.43
C ASP A 144 -18.32 -0.45 1.20
N GLN A 145 -18.64 0.62 1.93
CA GLN A 145 -19.83 1.45 1.74
C GLN A 145 -19.60 2.57 0.71
N GLY A 146 -18.40 2.65 0.12
CA GLY A 146 -18.04 3.64 -0.89
C GLY A 146 -17.67 5.00 -0.32
N GLN A 147 -17.32 5.07 0.97
CA GLN A 147 -16.78 6.29 1.58
C GLN A 147 -15.27 6.32 1.39
N PHE A 148 -14.75 7.49 1.00
CA PHE A 148 -13.33 7.74 0.79
C PHE A 148 -12.89 8.98 1.56
N ARG A 149 -11.66 8.93 2.07
CA ARG A 149 -10.99 10.05 2.71
C ARG A 149 -9.56 10.13 2.19
N ILE A 150 -9.16 11.30 1.71
CA ILE A 150 -7.78 11.59 1.33
C ILE A 150 -7.29 12.76 2.15
N GLY A 151 -6.10 12.66 2.73
CA GLY A 151 -5.54 13.67 3.62
C GLY A 151 -4.15 13.27 4.12
N ARG A 152 -3.55 14.09 4.98
CA ARG A 152 -2.28 13.76 5.64
C ARG A 152 -2.54 13.01 6.92
N LEU A 153 -1.80 11.93 7.17
CA LEU A 153 -2.12 10.98 8.23
C LEU A 153 -0.95 10.78 9.19
N SER A 154 -1.26 10.85 10.48
CA SER A 154 -0.41 10.38 11.57
C SER A 154 -1.14 9.33 12.42
N LEU A 155 -0.37 8.43 13.03
CA LEU A 155 -0.82 7.46 14.02
C LEU A 155 -0.04 7.73 15.30
N GLN A 156 -0.76 7.97 16.39
CA GLN A 156 -0.17 8.09 17.72
C GLN A 156 -0.55 6.85 18.53
N GLU A 157 0.48 6.13 18.96
CA GLU A 157 0.34 5.04 19.90
C GLU A 157 1.01 5.44 21.22
N THR A 158 0.31 5.20 22.34
CA THR A 158 0.79 5.52 23.68
C THR A 158 0.60 4.31 24.58
N ILE A 159 1.68 3.88 25.21
CA ILE A 159 1.65 2.93 26.32
C ILE A 159 1.50 3.71 27.61
N THR A 160 0.55 3.30 28.45
CA THR A 160 0.41 3.77 29.83
C THR A 160 0.79 2.64 30.76
N THR A 161 1.78 2.87 31.62
CA THR A 161 2.23 1.91 32.63
C THR A 161 1.28 1.90 33.84
N THR A 162 1.41 0.89 34.71
CA THR A 162 0.67 0.85 35.99
C THR A 162 0.99 2.02 36.93
N THR A 163 2.14 2.70 36.75
CA THR A 163 2.51 3.90 37.50
C THR A 163 1.89 5.18 36.91
N GLY A 164 1.16 5.09 35.80
CA GLY A 164 0.59 6.22 35.07
C GLY A 164 1.56 6.91 34.12
N GLN A 165 2.80 6.41 33.98
CA GLN A 165 3.76 6.94 33.02
C GLN A 165 3.29 6.68 31.60
N ARG A 166 3.41 7.69 30.73
CA ARG A 166 3.03 7.61 29.32
C ARG A 166 4.29 7.54 28.45
N LEU A 167 4.38 6.50 27.63
CA LEU A 167 5.47 6.26 26.69
C LEU A 167 4.93 6.24 25.27
N PHE A 168 5.53 7.04 24.39
CA PHE A 168 5.09 7.16 23.01
C PHE A 168 5.76 6.12 22.13
N ILE A 169 4.95 5.43 21.33
CA ILE A 169 5.45 4.58 20.25
C ILE A 169 5.59 5.46 19.01
N SER A 170 6.79 5.52 18.47
CA SER A 170 7.11 6.36 17.32
C SER A 170 6.65 5.74 16.01
N HIS A 171 6.70 4.41 15.88
CA HIS A 171 6.42 3.69 14.64
C HIS A 171 5.81 2.32 14.93
N LEU A 172 4.85 1.92 14.10
CA LEU A 172 4.23 0.59 14.11
C LEU A 172 4.59 -0.15 12.83
N ASN A 173 5.11 -1.38 12.94
CA ASN A 173 5.36 -2.29 11.80
C ASN A 173 6.01 -1.57 10.60
N SER A 174 7.08 -0.80 10.83
CA SER A 174 7.67 0.06 9.80
C SER A 174 9.12 -0.28 9.51
N GLY A 175 9.50 -0.19 8.24
CA GLY A 175 10.89 -0.14 7.80
C GLY A 175 11.52 1.25 7.96
N TYR A 176 10.74 2.27 8.35
CA TYR A 176 11.25 3.60 8.62
C TYR A 176 11.84 3.64 10.04
N VAL A 177 13.14 3.85 10.11
CA VAL A 177 13.92 3.79 11.34
C VAL A 177 14.22 5.21 11.81
N GLN A 178 13.88 5.48 13.07
CA GLN A 178 14.24 6.69 13.82
C GLN A 178 14.57 6.31 15.27
N ALA A 179 15.21 7.24 15.99
CA ALA A 179 15.28 7.16 17.45
C ALA A 179 13.87 7.12 18.06
N GLY A 180 13.71 6.40 19.18
CA GLY A 180 12.40 6.20 19.82
C GLY A 180 12.11 4.73 20.11
N MET A 181 10.87 4.47 20.53
CA MET A 181 10.34 3.13 20.76
C MET A 181 9.38 2.76 19.61
N ALA A 182 9.71 1.72 18.85
CA ALA A 182 8.83 1.16 17.83
C ALA A 182 8.07 -0.06 18.36
N ARG A 183 6.96 -0.41 17.72
CA ARG A 183 6.16 -1.59 18.03
C ARG A 183 6.05 -2.49 16.81
N TYR A 184 6.31 -3.79 16.99
CA TYR A 184 6.16 -4.81 15.95
C TYR A 184 5.19 -5.89 16.43
N THR A 185 4.19 -6.19 15.60
CA THR A 185 3.12 -7.16 15.87
C THR A 185 3.23 -8.35 14.92
N PRO A 186 2.47 -9.44 15.12
CA PRO A 186 2.39 -10.53 14.15
C PRO A 186 2.00 -10.12 12.71
N ASP A 187 1.37 -8.95 12.50
CA ASP A 187 1.13 -8.41 11.15
C ASP A 187 2.41 -8.08 10.37
N TRP A 188 3.56 -7.94 11.05
CA TRP A 188 4.86 -7.76 10.41
C TRP A 188 5.38 -9.05 9.77
N GLY A 189 5.08 -10.20 10.36
CA GLY A 189 5.60 -11.51 10.01
C GLY A 189 5.77 -12.41 11.24
N VAL A 190 6.49 -13.51 11.09
CA VAL A 190 6.74 -14.48 12.18
C VAL A 190 7.83 -14.03 13.17
N SER A 191 8.70 -13.11 12.75
CA SER A 191 9.82 -12.64 13.55
C SER A 191 10.22 -11.21 13.17
N TYR A 192 11.00 -10.60 14.06
CA TYR A 192 11.66 -9.32 13.88
C TYR A 192 13.17 -9.51 13.86
N ARG A 193 13.84 -8.84 12.93
CA ARG A 193 15.30 -8.70 12.91
C ARG A 193 15.64 -7.23 13.15
N PRO A 194 16.58 -6.91 14.06
CA PRO A 194 16.94 -5.54 14.37
C PRO A 194 17.33 -4.76 13.12
N LEU A 195 16.75 -3.57 12.97
CA LEU A 195 17.02 -2.67 11.84
C LEU A 195 18.19 -1.73 12.11
N THR A 196 18.61 -1.63 13.37
CA THR A 196 19.80 -0.89 13.82
C THR A 196 20.58 -1.70 14.84
N ASN A 197 21.85 -1.35 15.01
CA ASN A 197 22.70 -1.95 16.03
C ASN A 197 22.23 -1.54 17.42
N ASN A 198 22.37 -2.44 18.38
CA ASN A 198 22.17 -2.22 19.81
C ASN A 198 20.76 -1.76 20.18
N GLU A 199 19.75 -2.25 19.44
CA GLU A 199 18.36 -2.13 19.85
C GLU A 199 18.12 -2.88 21.17
N ILE A 200 17.13 -2.45 21.96
CA ILE A 200 16.61 -3.24 23.08
C ILE A 200 15.25 -3.79 22.67
N ILE A 201 15.09 -5.10 22.81
CA ILE A 201 13.87 -5.82 22.43
C ILE A 201 13.12 -6.19 23.71
N ILE A 202 11.85 -5.82 23.79
CA ILE A 202 10.97 -6.10 24.93
C ILE A 202 9.78 -6.92 24.43
N TYR A 203 9.61 -8.10 24.99
CA TYR A 203 8.46 -8.96 24.71
C TYR A 203 7.27 -8.54 25.58
N VAL A 204 6.13 -8.33 24.95
CA VAL A 204 4.85 -8.07 25.62
C VAL A 204 3.84 -9.11 25.16
N GLU A 205 3.25 -9.85 26.09
CA GLU A 205 2.20 -10.83 25.84
C GLU A 205 1.11 -10.69 26.90
N GLY A 206 -0.17 -10.75 26.49
CA GLY A 206 -1.30 -10.57 27.40
C GLY A 206 -1.27 -9.23 28.15
N ASP A 207 -0.84 -8.17 27.46
CA ASP A 207 -0.64 -6.81 28.01
C ASP A 207 0.36 -6.74 29.17
N GLN A 208 1.30 -7.68 29.26
CA GLN A 208 2.33 -7.73 30.29
C GLN A 208 3.72 -7.92 29.69
N VAL A 209 4.70 -7.16 30.20
CA VAL A 209 6.11 -7.32 29.86
C VAL A 209 6.59 -8.69 30.33
N GLN A 210 7.13 -9.49 29.41
CA GLN A 210 7.63 -10.83 29.71
C GLN A 210 9.15 -10.82 29.88
N GLU A 211 9.88 -10.32 28.89
CA GLU A 211 11.34 -10.45 28.84
C GLU A 211 12.00 -9.30 28.06
N HIS A 212 13.28 -9.06 28.37
CA HIS A 212 14.14 -8.07 27.69
C HIS A 212 15.35 -8.75 27.06
N TYR A 213 15.70 -8.34 25.85
CA TYR A 213 16.88 -8.80 25.13
C TYR A 213 17.67 -7.66 24.53
N ALA A 214 18.98 -7.86 24.39
CA ALA A 214 19.81 -7.02 23.54
C ALA A 214 19.64 -7.47 22.08
N GLY A 215 19.35 -6.53 21.19
CA GLY A 215 19.18 -6.77 19.76
C GLY A 215 20.49 -7.11 19.03
N GLY A 216 21.64 -6.74 19.59
CA GLY A 216 22.94 -7.01 18.97
C GLY A 216 23.14 -6.23 17.67
N ILE A 217 23.79 -6.84 16.69
CA ILE A 217 24.07 -6.23 15.37
C ILE A 217 22.83 -6.33 14.48
N ALA A 218 22.57 -5.28 13.70
CA ALA A 218 21.44 -5.21 12.78
C ALA A 218 21.40 -6.42 11.83
N GLY A 219 20.23 -7.06 11.73
CA GLY A 219 19.99 -8.19 10.84
C GLY A 219 20.49 -9.55 11.30
N GLU A 220 21.40 -9.64 12.29
CA GLU A 220 22.04 -10.89 12.69
C GLU A 220 21.13 -11.76 13.56
N LEU A 221 20.56 -11.18 14.61
CA LEU A 221 19.65 -11.87 15.52
C LEU A 221 18.22 -11.84 15.02
N GLU A 222 17.46 -12.87 15.39
CA GLU A 222 16.05 -13.03 15.06
C GLU A 222 15.23 -13.21 16.33
N PHE A 223 14.16 -12.43 16.46
CA PHE A 223 13.28 -12.38 17.62
C PHE A 223 11.87 -12.79 17.18
N PRO A 224 11.35 -13.96 17.58
CA PRO A 224 9.99 -14.38 17.26
C PRO A 224 8.94 -13.35 17.72
N LEU A 225 7.92 -13.11 16.89
CA LEU A 225 6.80 -12.24 17.28
C LEU A 225 5.76 -13.08 18.06
N PRO A 226 5.42 -12.72 19.31
CA PRO A 226 4.46 -13.49 20.11
C PRO A 226 3.06 -13.41 19.51
N ALA A 227 2.37 -14.56 19.45
CA ALA A 227 1.06 -14.67 18.78
C ALA A 227 -0.03 -13.80 19.43
N ASN A 228 -0.01 -13.68 20.77
CA ASN A 228 -0.95 -12.88 21.56
C ASN A 228 -0.27 -11.64 22.16
N GLY A 229 0.60 -11.00 21.39
CA GLY A 229 1.46 -9.95 21.89
C GLY A 229 2.11 -9.09 20.81
N TYR A 230 3.20 -8.44 21.20
CA TYR A 230 4.05 -7.65 20.31
C TYR A 230 5.45 -7.49 20.91
N LEU A 231 6.37 -7.02 20.09
CA LEU A 231 7.67 -6.52 20.53
C LEU A 231 7.63 -5.00 20.63
N LEU A 232 8.22 -4.46 21.69
CA LEU A 232 8.68 -3.08 21.73
C LEU A 232 10.18 -3.06 21.42
N VAL A 233 10.57 -2.15 20.54
CA VAL A 233 11.95 -2.02 20.07
C VAL A 233 12.42 -0.62 20.41
N ILE A 234 13.30 -0.50 21.39
CA ILE A 234 13.84 0.78 21.83
C ILE A 234 15.15 1.05 21.08
N ARG A 235 15.25 2.26 20.53
CA ARG A 235 16.42 2.76 19.80
C ARG A 235 16.99 4.00 20.46
N ALA A 236 18.31 4.15 20.35
CA ALA A 236 19.07 5.35 20.73
C ALA A 236 18.81 5.85 22.17
N GLY A 237 18.60 4.94 23.13
CA GLY A 237 18.40 5.29 24.55
C GLY A 237 17.16 6.14 24.84
N SER A 238 16.19 6.18 23.90
CA SER A 238 15.00 7.02 24.00
C SER A 238 14.08 6.70 25.18
N VAL A 239 14.08 5.44 25.61
CA VAL A 239 13.38 4.92 26.78
C VAL A 239 14.35 4.00 27.50
N SER A 240 14.41 4.07 28.82
CA SER A 240 15.20 3.10 29.61
C SER A 240 14.36 1.83 29.79
N ARG A 241 14.95 0.65 29.59
CA ARG A 241 14.25 -0.64 29.78
C ARG A 241 13.77 -0.82 31.22
N GLU A 242 14.41 -0.15 32.17
CA GLU A 242 14.04 -0.14 33.59
C GLU A 242 12.69 0.57 33.83
N GLN A 243 12.18 1.36 32.87
CA GLN A 243 10.82 1.92 32.91
C GLN A 243 9.74 0.90 32.54
N LEU A 244 10.14 -0.24 31.98
CA LEU A 244 9.27 -1.33 31.53
C LEU A 244 9.72 -2.66 32.17
N PRO A 245 9.84 -2.79 33.50
CA PRO A 245 10.33 -4.03 34.12
C PRO A 245 9.45 -5.24 33.79
N VAL A 246 10.06 -6.43 33.78
CA VAL A 246 9.36 -7.71 33.64
C VAL A 246 8.22 -7.82 34.66
N GLY A 247 7.06 -8.29 34.20
CA GLY A 247 5.83 -8.39 34.98
C GLY A 247 4.97 -7.12 34.97
N MET A 248 5.43 -6.01 34.41
CA MET A 248 4.64 -4.78 34.30
C MET A 248 3.47 -4.95 33.33
N ARG A 249 2.25 -4.60 33.76
CA ARG A 249 1.10 -4.49 32.86
C ARG A 249 1.11 -3.16 32.11
N LEU A 250 0.72 -3.18 30.84
CA LEU A 250 0.72 -2.06 29.93
C LEU A 250 -0.68 -1.84 29.37
N THR A 251 -1.08 -0.59 29.20
CA THR A 251 -2.30 -0.24 28.45
C THR A 251 -1.92 0.49 27.18
N LEU A 252 -2.25 -0.08 26.02
CA LEU A 252 -2.02 0.55 24.72
C LEU A 252 -3.24 1.38 24.31
N THR A 253 -3.00 2.62 23.91
CA THR A 253 -4.00 3.50 23.29
C THR A 253 -3.52 3.93 21.92
N THR A 254 -4.39 3.88 20.93
CA THR A 254 -4.09 4.17 19.53
C THR A 254 -5.07 5.21 19.00
N SER A 255 -4.57 6.24 18.33
CA SER A 255 -5.39 7.29 17.72
C SER A 255 -4.79 7.74 16.39
N THR A 256 -5.64 8.19 15.48
CA THR A 256 -5.21 8.77 14.20
C THR A 256 -5.39 10.29 14.24
N THR A 257 -4.61 10.98 13.42
CA THR A 257 -4.81 12.41 13.16
C THR A 257 -4.72 12.64 11.66
N PRO A 258 -5.80 13.13 11.01
CA PRO A 258 -7.14 13.39 11.54
C PRO A 258 -7.85 12.14 12.12
N ALA A 259 -8.72 12.34 13.13
CA ALA A 259 -9.31 11.25 13.91
C ALA A 259 -10.31 10.36 13.12
N ASP A 260 -10.93 10.92 12.08
CA ASP A 260 -11.88 10.22 11.20
C ASP A 260 -11.23 9.09 10.40
N PHE A 261 -9.90 9.11 10.20
CA PHE A 261 -9.17 8.00 9.58
C PHE A 261 -9.33 6.67 10.33
N ALA A 262 -9.57 6.72 11.65
CA ALA A 262 -9.78 5.51 12.46
C ALA A 262 -10.99 4.68 11.98
N ASN A 263 -12.00 5.33 11.38
CA ASN A 263 -13.25 4.71 10.93
C ASN A 263 -13.10 3.88 9.65
N PHE A 264 -11.96 3.98 8.95
CA PHE A 264 -11.76 3.31 7.67
C PHE A 264 -10.94 2.03 7.82
N PRO A 265 -11.46 0.86 7.37
CA PRO A 265 -10.76 -0.42 7.47
C PRO A 265 -9.58 -0.56 6.51
N HIS A 266 -9.56 0.23 5.43
CA HIS A 266 -8.52 0.19 4.41
C HIS A 266 -7.82 1.54 4.31
N ILE A 267 -6.49 1.55 4.40
CA ILE A 267 -5.67 2.75 4.28
C ILE A 267 -4.38 2.41 3.53
N ILE A 268 -4.00 3.29 2.60
CA ILE A 268 -2.70 3.32 1.95
C ILE A 268 -2.09 4.71 2.13
N GLY A 269 -0.87 4.76 2.66
CA GLY A 269 -0.04 5.95 2.74
C GLY A 269 0.97 5.99 1.59
N ALA A 270 1.13 7.17 0.99
CA ALA A 270 2.14 7.43 -0.02
C ALA A 270 2.54 8.91 0.03
N GLY A 271 1.98 9.72 -0.87
CA GLY A 271 2.17 11.15 -0.90
C GLY A 271 3.14 11.62 -2.00
N PRO A 272 3.24 12.94 -2.23
CA PRO A 272 2.51 13.96 -1.48
C PRO A 272 1.01 14.03 -1.82
N LEU A 273 0.23 14.64 -0.93
CA LEU A 273 -1.16 15.03 -1.23
C LEU A 273 -1.15 16.08 -2.36
N LEU A 274 -1.93 15.84 -3.41
CA LEU A 274 -1.95 16.71 -4.60
C LEU A 274 -3.10 17.71 -4.52
N LEU A 275 -4.32 17.20 -4.36
CA LEU A 275 -5.56 17.99 -4.38
C LEU A 275 -6.39 17.75 -3.12
N ASP A 276 -7.02 18.82 -2.63
CA ASP A 276 -8.04 18.81 -1.58
C ASP A 276 -9.15 19.79 -1.96
N GLY A 277 -10.40 19.31 -2.05
CA GLY A 277 -11.53 20.13 -2.50
C GLY A 277 -11.35 20.80 -3.88
N GLY A 278 -10.62 20.17 -4.80
CA GLY A 278 -10.31 20.66 -6.15
C GLY A 278 -9.15 21.66 -6.21
N ARG A 279 -8.58 22.05 -5.06
CA ARG A 279 -7.46 22.98 -4.95
C ARG A 279 -6.16 22.21 -4.86
N VAL A 280 -5.12 22.74 -5.51
CA VAL A 280 -3.76 22.20 -5.36
C VAL A 280 -3.25 22.51 -3.95
N VAL A 281 -2.95 21.48 -3.18
CA VAL A 281 -2.41 21.55 -1.81
C VAL A 281 -1.04 20.85 -1.68
N LEU A 282 -0.39 20.66 -2.83
CA LEU A 282 0.93 20.06 -2.95
C LEU A 282 1.93 20.79 -2.06
N ASN A 283 2.47 20.08 -1.08
CA ASN A 283 3.54 20.57 -0.22
C ASN A 283 4.48 19.40 0.12
N ALA A 284 5.39 19.10 -0.81
CA ALA A 284 6.32 17.97 -0.69
C ALA A 284 7.27 18.13 0.51
N GLU A 285 7.68 19.36 0.83
CA GLU A 285 8.57 19.65 1.97
C GLU A 285 7.89 19.39 3.31
N ALA A 286 6.63 19.82 3.49
CA ALA A 286 5.88 19.55 4.70
C ALA A 286 5.71 18.03 4.95
N GLU A 287 5.61 17.25 3.88
CA GLU A 287 5.53 15.79 3.89
C GLU A 287 6.92 15.10 3.86
N LYS A 288 7.98 15.88 4.08
CA LYS A 288 9.38 15.45 4.24
C LYS A 288 9.92 14.67 3.04
N PHE A 289 9.49 15.03 1.83
CA PHE A 289 10.15 14.58 0.61
C PHE A 289 11.38 15.44 0.33
N SER A 290 12.43 14.84 -0.24
CA SER A 290 13.65 15.58 -0.60
C SER A 290 13.41 16.54 -1.77
N ALA A 291 14.21 17.60 -1.86
CA ALA A 291 14.18 18.52 -2.99
C ALA A 291 14.38 17.79 -4.34
N ALA A 292 15.28 16.81 -4.37
CA ALA A 292 15.52 15.98 -5.55
C ALA A 292 14.26 15.21 -6.00
N PHE A 293 13.51 14.62 -5.06
CA PHE A 293 12.23 13.97 -5.37
C PHE A 293 11.18 14.98 -5.85
N ALA A 294 11.09 16.14 -5.18
CA ALA A 294 10.10 17.17 -5.48
C ALA A 294 10.28 17.76 -6.90
N GLN A 295 11.52 17.87 -7.37
CA GLN A 295 11.88 18.40 -8.70
C GLN A 295 11.91 17.31 -9.79
N GLN A 296 11.77 16.04 -9.43
CA GLN A 296 11.88 14.94 -10.38
C GLN A 296 10.72 14.91 -11.38
N ALA A 297 11.05 14.81 -12.66
CA ALA A 297 10.13 14.43 -13.73
C ALA A 297 10.25 12.91 -13.96
N ALA A 298 9.15 12.17 -13.77
CA ALA A 298 9.14 10.71 -13.85
C ALA A 298 7.72 10.21 -14.18
N SER A 299 7.58 8.93 -14.53
CA SER A 299 6.26 8.29 -14.48
C SER A 299 5.67 8.41 -13.08
N ARG A 300 4.36 8.58 -12.98
CA ARG A 300 3.65 8.80 -11.72
C ARG A 300 2.41 7.91 -11.67
N THR A 301 2.09 7.45 -10.49
CA THR A 301 0.83 6.77 -10.19
C THR A 301 0.03 7.65 -9.24
N LEU A 302 -1.28 7.74 -9.44
CA LEU A 302 -2.15 8.53 -8.58
C LEU A 302 -3.52 7.87 -8.41
N ILE A 303 -4.17 8.23 -7.31
CA ILE A 303 -5.56 7.85 -7.02
C ILE A 303 -6.32 9.06 -6.49
N GLY A 304 -7.58 9.18 -6.86
CA GLY A 304 -8.40 10.31 -6.44
C GLY A 304 -9.89 10.08 -6.56
N THR A 305 -10.66 11.04 -6.04
CA THR A 305 -12.12 11.06 -6.12
C THR A 305 -12.62 12.29 -6.87
N THR A 306 -13.70 12.15 -7.63
CA THR A 306 -14.32 13.24 -8.38
C THR A 306 -15.51 13.84 -7.62
N ALA A 307 -15.97 15.02 -8.03
CA ALA A 307 -17.15 15.67 -7.44
C ALA A 307 -18.43 14.83 -7.58
N ASN A 308 -18.49 13.97 -8.61
CA ASN A 308 -19.64 13.10 -8.88
C ASN A 308 -19.56 11.77 -8.12
N GLY A 309 -18.59 11.62 -7.20
CA GLY A 309 -18.45 10.43 -6.37
C GLY A 309 -17.79 9.24 -7.09
N ASN A 310 -17.05 9.46 -8.18
CA ASN A 310 -16.24 8.41 -8.80
C ASN A 310 -14.86 8.33 -8.16
N VAL A 311 -14.27 7.15 -8.21
CA VAL A 311 -12.86 6.89 -7.88
C VAL A 311 -12.12 6.67 -9.18
N ILE A 312 -10.94 7.28 -9.32
CA ILE A 312 -10.06 7.11 -10.47
C ILE A 312 -8.70 6.60 -9.98
N LEU A 313 -8.28 5.46 -10.51
CA LEU A 313 -6.93 4.91 -10.40
C LEU A 313 -6.22 5.25 -11.70
N ALA A 314 -5.03 5.86 -11.66
CA ALA A 314 -4.33 6.25 -12.87
C ALA A 314 -2.81 6.09 -12.80
N VAL A 315 -2.22 5.82 -13.97
CA VAL A 315 -0.78 5.86 -14.21
C VAL A 315 -0.51 6.83 -15.37
N VAL A 316 0.50 7.68 -15.20
CA VAL A 316 0.93 8.67 -16.19
C VAL A 316 2.40 8.43 -16.50
N HIS A 317 2.74 8.30 -17.79
CA HIS A 317 4.11 8.10 -18.23
C HIS A 317 4.73 9.37 -18.85
N ASN A 318 5.84 9.18 -19.54
CA ASN A 318 6.56 10.22 -20.26
C ASN A 318 5.64 10.90 -21.27
N ARG A 319 5.62 12.24 -21.26
CA ARG A 319 4.92 12.99 -22.30
C ARG A 319 5.52 12.67 -23.67
N VAL A 320 4.74 12.86 -24.73
CA VAL A 320 5.23 12.75 -26.11
C VAL A 320 6.49 13.62 -26.27
N GLU A 321 7.57 13.03 -26.79
CA GLU A 321 8.87 13.71 -26.98
C GLU A 321 9.51 14.28 -25.70
N GLY A 322 9.18 13.74 -24.51
CA GLY A 322 9.69 14.31 -23.27
C GLY A 322 9.68 13.39 -22.05
N ARG A 323 9.90 13.98 -20.87
CA ARG A 323 9.91 13.28 -19.59
C ARG A 323 8.51 13.20 -18.98
N GLY A 324 8.32 12.33 -18.00
CA GLY A 324 7.07 12.23 -17.23
C GLY A 324 6.72 13.50 -16.45
N PRO A 325 5.54 13.56 -15.84
CA PRO A 325 5.11 14.74 -15.10
C PRO A 325 5.96 14.97 -13.84
N SER A 326 6.26 16.24 -13.59
CA SER A 326 6.60 16.76 -12.27
C SER A 326 5.38 16.68 -11.32
N LEU A 327 5.58 16.85 -10.01
CA LEU A 327 4.46 16.84 -9.06
C LEU A 327 3.42 17.96 -9.31
N PRO A 328 3.81 19.21 -9.65
CA PRO A 328 2.84 20.24 -10.04
C PRO A 328 2.04 19.88 -11.30
N GLU A 329 2.70 19.31 -12.32
CA GLU A 329 2.01 18.84 -13.52
C GLU A 329 1.07 17.68 -13.22
N LEU A 330 1.46 16.76 -12.34
CA LEU A 330 0.60 15.67 -11.89
C LEU A 330 -0.65 16.19 -11.18
N ALA A 331 -0.54 17.25 -10.36
CA ALA A 331 -1.70 17.91 -9.76
C ALA A 331 -2.62 18.55 -10.81
N GLY A 332 -2.05 19.20 -11.83
CA GLY A 332 -2.81 19.74 -12.97
C GLY A 332 -3.49 18.64 -13.80
N LEU A 333 -2.81 17.52 -14.03
CA LEU A 333 -3.38 16.35 -14.69
C LEU A 333 -4.51 15.73 -13.86
N ALA A 334 -4.38 15.64 -12.53
CA ALA A 334 -5.45 15.19 -11.65
C ALA A 334 -6.70 16.07 -11.79
N GLN A 335 -6.54 17.40 -11.90
CA GLN A 335 -7.65 18.32 -12.19
C GLN A 335 -8.25 18.06 -13.58
N ARG A 336 -7.42 17.83 -14.62
CA ARG A 336 -7.89 17.48 -15.97
C ARG A 336 -8.64 16.14 -16.03
N LEU A 337 -8.32 15.22 -15.13
CA LEU A 337 -9.05 13.96 -14.92
C LEU A 337 -10.34 14.14 -14.10
N GLY A 338 -10.65 15.34 -13.63
CA GLY A 338 -11.85 15.65 -12.84
C GLY A 338 -11.75 15.28 -11.36
N MET A 339 -10.55 14.97 -10.87
CA MET A 339 -10.35 14.70 -9.45
C MET A 339 -10.47 15.98 -8.63
N THR A 340 -11.15 15.87 -7.48
CA THR A 340 -11.26 16.91 -6.45
C THR A 340 -10.34 16.63 -5.27
N HIS A 341 -10.12 15.36 -4.95
CA HIS A 341 -9.11 14.93 -4.00
C HIS A 341 -8.19 13.96 -4.73
N ALA A 342 -6.88 14.12 -4.57
CA ALA A 342 -5.92 13.29 -5.29
C ALA A 342 -4.64 13.11 -4.48
N LEU A 343 -4.12 11.89 -4.51
CA LEU A 343 -2.91 11.46 -3.82
C LEU A 343 -1.91 10.94 -4.84
N ASN A 344 -0.67 11.43 -4.77
CA ASN A 344 0.45 10.80 -5.47
C ASN A 344 0.81 9.47 -4.78
N LEU A 345 1.02 8.43 -5.58
CA LEU A 345 1.55 7.13 -5.15
C LEU A 345 3.02 6.98 -5.56
N ASP A 346 3.66 5.86 -5.24
CA ASP A 346 5.04 5.60 -5.66
C ASP A 346 5.16 5.64 -7.20
N GLY A 347 6.30 6.13 -7.69
CA GLY A 347 6.47 6.54 -9.09
C GLY A 347 7.68 5.91 -9.77
N GLY A 348 8.08 6.50 -10.90
CA GLY A 348 9.25 6.09 -11.66
C GLY A 348 9.10 4.68 -12.24
N SER A 349 10.08 3.82 -11.95
CA SER A 349 10.02 2.42 -12.40
C SER A 349 8.95 1.60 -11.65
N SER A 350 8.47 2.05 -10.50
CA SER A 350 7.36 1.41 -9.76
C SER A 350 6.01 1.60 -10.45
N SER A 351 5.84 2.70 -11.21
CA SER A 351 4.60 3.00 -11.93
C SER A 351 4.24 1.87 -12.89
N SER A 352 3.12 1.21 -12.57
CA SER A 352 2.59 0.07 -13.29
C SER A 352 1.07 -0.04 -13.10
N PHE A 353 0.37 -0.45 -14.16
CA PHE A 353 -1.07 -0.72 -14.18
C PHE A 353 -1.29 -2.16 -14.62
N TYR A 354 -1.83 -2.98 -13.72
CA TYR A 354 -2.22 -4.36 -13.99
C TYR A 354 -3.72 -4.43 -14.28
N LEU A 355 -4.10 -5.14 -15.35
CA LEU A 355 -5.49 -5.39 -15.71
C LEU A 355 -5.58 -6.72 -16.47
N GLY A 356 -6.52 -7.58 -16.08
CA GLY A 356 -6.85 -8.80 -16.83
C GLY A 356 -5.69 -9.78 -16.99
N GLY A 357 -4.79 -9.90 -15.99
CA GLY A 357 -3.70 -10.88 -16.01
C GLY A 357 -2.32 -10.35 -16.41
N GLN A 358 -2.22 -9.10 -16.87
CA GLN A 358 -0.98 -8.51 -17.39
C GLN A 358 -0.84 -7.01 -17.10
N LEU A 359 0.33 -6.45 -17.38
CA LEU A 359 0.52 -5.00 -17.38
C LEU A 359 -0.04 -4.42 -18.68
N VAL A 360 -0.75 -3.30 -18.58
CA VAL A 360 -1.43 -2.65 -19.72
C VAL A 360 -0.88 -1.26 -20.05
N ASP A 361 0.02 -0.74 -19.23
CA ASP A 361 0.62 0.59 -19.35
C ASP A 361 2.06 0.56 -19.90
N ARG A 362 2.79 -0.55 -19.72
CA ARG A 362 4.19 -0.67 -20.13
C ARG A 362 4.66 -2.13 -20.27
N PRO A 363 5.79 -2.40 -20.96
CA PRO A 363 6.41 -3.72 -20.98
C PRO A 363 6.87 -4.18 -19.57
N PRO A 364 6.71 -5.47 -19.21
CA PRO A 364 7.10 -5.99 -17.90
C PRO A 364 8.58 -5.79 -17.56
N ALA A 365 9.49 -5.88 -18.55
CA ALA A 365 10.93 -5.71 -18.34
C ALA A 365 11.31 -4.32 -17.80
N GLY A 366 10.48 -3.29 -18.05
CA GLY A 366 10.70 -1.93 -17.56
C GLY A 366 10.07 -1.64 -16.20
N ALA A 367 9.24 -2.54 -15.68
CA ALA A 367 8.54 -2.35 -14.40
C ALA A 367 9.38 -2.91 -13.24
N ALA A 368 9.65 -2.08 -12.24
CA ALA A 368 10.33 -2.52 -11.02
C ALA A 368 9.41 -3.41 -10.18
N ARG A 369 10.04 -4.19 -9.29
CA ARG A 369 9.33 -4.88 -8.21
C ARG A 369 8.86 -3.84 -7.20
N VAL A 370 7.63 -3.97 -6.72
CA VAL A 370 7.03 -3.08 -5.74
C VAL A 370 6.66 -3.86 -4.48
N HIS A 371 6.59 -3.18 -3.34
CA HIS A 371 6.19 -3.80 -2.08
C HIS A 371 4.68 -4.00 -2.00
N ASN A 372 3.89 -2.97 -2.33
CA ASN A 372 2.45 -2.96 -2.17
C ASN A 372 1.72 -2.24 -3.32
N ALA A 373 0.43 -2.53 -3.42
CA ALA A 373 -0.48 -2.06 -4.45
C ALA A 373 -1.90 -1.88 -3.89
N ILE A 374 -2.75 -1.25 -4.70
CA ILE A 374 -4.20 -1.23 -4.50
C ILE A 374 -4.79 -2.20 -5.53
N GLY A 375 -5.34 -3.31 -5.06
CA GLY A 375 -6.05 -4.30 -5.87
C GLY A 375 -7.53 -3.96 -6.00
N VAL A 376 -8.08 -4.24 -7.17
CA VAL A 376 -9.50 -4.07 -7.52
C VAL A 376 -10.10 -5.45 -7.79
N TYR A 377 -11.28 -5.69 -7.23
CA TYR A 377 -11.97 -6.98 -7.19
C TYR A 377 -13.40 -6.86 -7.71
N LEU A 378 -13.88 -7.95 -8.32
CA LEU A 378 -15.28 -8.17 -8.65
C LEU A 378 -15.82 -9.16 -7.61
N PRO A 379 -16.52 -8.70 -6.57
CA PRO A 379 -17.02 -9.54 -5.48
C PRO A 379 -18.21 -10.42 -5.88
#